data_AF-A0A7V5ATF2-F1
#
_entry.id   AF-A0A7V5ATF2-F1
#
_cell.length_a   1.000
_cell.length_b   1.000
_cell.length_c   1.000
_cell.angle_alpha   90.00
_cell.angle_beta   90.00
_cell.angle_gamma   90.00
#
_symmetry.space_group_name_H-M   'P 1'
#
loop_
_entity.id
_entity.type
_entity.pdbx_description
1 polymer ?
#
loop_
_entity_poly.entity_id
_entity_poly.type
_entity_poly.pdbx_seq_one_letter_code
_entity_poly.pdbx_strand_id
1 'polypeptide(L)'
;MSKGVRGIGGLKNDEKKAQASFDAALQAIEKKDYALGIKKLQEALDYCEDGSELAKKAQEKFNELIKEGQEKLKEADEMVLNGEKEKAKTLLKKIAGDFKGTEVGVEADKKLKELK
;
A
#
# COMPACT_ATOMS: atom_id res chain seq x y z
N MET A 1 -26.14 23.16 2.58
CA MET A 1 -25.83 22.44 1.31
C MET A 1 -25.04 23.38 0.42
N SER A 2 -23.72 23.22 0.35
CA SER A 2 -22.87 24.02 -0.55
C SER A 2 -21.72 23.14 -1.04
N LYS A 3 -21.97 22.35 -2.09
CA LYS A 3 -20.88 21.79 -2.90
C LYS A 3 -20.47 22.89 -3.87
N GLY A 4 -19.34 23.52 -3.56
CA GLY A 4 -18.69 24.50 -4.42
C GLY A 4 -18.45 23.91 -5.81
N VAL A 5 -18.78 24.71 -6.82
CA VAL A 5 -18.58 24.44 -8.23
C VAL A 5 -17.10 24.12 -8.47
N ARG A 6 -16.77 22.85 -8.74
CA ARG A 6 -15.45 22.51 -9.29
C ARG A 6 -15.41 23.08 -10.70
N GLY A 7 -14.65 24.15 -10.87
CA GLY A 7 -14.39 24.74 -12.18
C GLY A 7 -13.85 23.69 -13.14
N ILE A 8 -14.22 23.84 -14.41
CA ILE A 8 -13.99 22.90 -15.52
C ILE A 8 -12.48 22.64 -15.78
N GLY A 9 -11.58 23.40 -15.12
CA GLY A 9 -10.12 23.22 -15.12
C GLY A 9 -9.55 22.31 -14.01
N GLY A 10 -10.35 21.89 -13.01
CA GLY A 10 -9.88 21.05 -11.90
C GLY A 10 -9.67 19.58 -12.28
N LEU A 11 -10.66 19.00 -12.98
CA LEU A 11 -10.67 17.56 -13.33
C LEU A 11 -9.45 17.14 -14.16
N LYS A 12 -9.05 17.94 -15.16
CA LYS A 12 -7.86 17.65 -15.98
C LYS A 12 -6.54 17.73 -15.21
N ASN A 13 -6.51 18.49 -14.11
CA ASN A 13 -5.32 18.65 -13.30
C ASN A 13 -5.19 17.50 -12.28
N ASP A 14 -6.34 17.02 -11.79
CA ASP A 14 -6.40 15.88 -10.87
C ASP A 14 -6.06 14.57 -11.61
N GLU A 15 -6.53 14.37 -12.84
CA GLU A 15 -6.18 13.20 -13.65
C GLU A 15 -4.66 13.12 -13.95
N LYS A 16 -4.02 14.26 -14.26
CA LYS A 16 -2.56 14.33 -14.44
C LYS A 16 -1.79 14.01 -13.16
N LYS A 17 -2.25 14.50 -12.01
CA LYS A 17 -1.65 14.21 -10.70
C LYS A 17 -1.85 12.74 -10.32
N ALA A 18 -3.02 12.18 -10.62
CA ALA A 18 -3.31 10.78 -10.40
C ALA A 18 -2.35 9.90 -11.22
N GLN A 19 -2.20 10.20 -12.51
CA GLN A 19 -1.30 9.44 -13.39
C GLN A 19 0.15 9.55 -12.93
N ALA A 20 0.63 10.76 -12.62
CA ALA A 20 1.98 10.95 -12.10
C ALA A 20 2.22 10.21 -10.77
N SER A 21 1.21 10.17 -9.89
CA SER A 21 1.28 9.43 -8.63
C SER A 21 1.31 7.92 -8.87
N PHE A 22 0.52 7.42 -9.82
CA PHE A 22 0.52 6.02 -10.21
C PHE A 22 1.86 5.59 -10.82
N ASP A 23 2.42 6.38 -11.74
CA ASP A 23 3.74 6.10 -12.33
C ASP A 23 4.86 6.12 -11.28
N ALA A 24 4.82 7.09 -10.36
CA ALA A 24 5.75 7.15 -9.23
C ALA A 24 5.61 5.94 -8.31
N ALA A 25 4.38 5.44 -8.11
CA ALA A 25 4.15 4.21 -7.35
C ALA A 25 4.80 3.00 -8.02
N LEU A 26 4.60 2.83 -9.33
CA LEU A 26 5.19 1.72 -10.08
C LEU A 26 6.72 1.73 -10.00
N GLN A 27 7.35 2.90 -10.14
CA GLN A 27 8.80 3.02 -9.98
C GLN A 27 9.30 2.70 -8.57
N ALA A 28 8.54 3.10 -7.54
CA ALA A 28 8.87 2.77 -6.15
C ALA A 28 8.77 1.26 -5.91
N ILE A 29 7.71 0.61 -6.42
CA ILE A 29 7.51 -0.84 -6.32
C ILE A 29 8.63 -1.59 -7.04
N GLU A 30 9.04 -1.15 -8.23
CA GLU A 30 10.15 -1.75 -8.98
C GLU A 30 11.47 -1.68 -8.19
N LYS A 31 11.69 -0.57 -7.47
CA LYS A 31 12.83 -0.39 -6.55
C LYS A 31 12.66 -1.13 -5.21
N LYS A 32 11.58 -1.89 -5.04
CA LYS A 32 11.20 -2.60 -3.81
C LYS A 32 10.93 -1.67 -2.62
N ASP A 33 10.66 -0.40 -2.88
CA ASP A 33 10.19 0.56 -1.88
C ASP A 33 8.66 0.51 -1.81
N TYR A 34 8.16 -0.55 -1.18
CA TYR A 34 6.72 -0.81 -1.08
C TYR A 34 6.00 0.27 -0.27
N ALA A 35 6.65 0.85 0.74
CA ALA A 35 6.05 1.89 1.57
C ALA A 35 5.74 3.14 0.74
N LEU A 36 6.72 3.58 -0.07
CA LEU A 36 6.51 4.69 -0.99
C LEU A 36 5.50 4.32 -2.09
N GLY A 37 5.57 3.10 -2.63
CA GLY A 37 4.64 2.60 -3.64
C GLY A 37 3.18 2.64 -3.19
N ILE A 38 2.89 2.08 -2.02
CA ILE A 38 1.56 2.06 -1.40
C ILE A 38 1.05 3.48 -1.16
N LYS A 39 1.89 4.35 -0.60
CA LYS A 39 1.52 5.75 -0.37
C LYS A 39 1.15 6.44 -1.68
N LYS A 40 1.94 6.23 -2.73
CA LYS A 40 1.72 6.84 -4.05
C LYS A 40 0.49 6.26 -4.77
N LEU A 41 0.18 4.98 -4.58
CA LEU A 41 -1.08 4.39 -5.05
C LEU A 41 -2.29 5.01 -4.34
N GLN A 42 -2.22 5.22 -3.03
CA GLN A 42 -3.29 5.92 -2.29
C GLN A 42 -3.46 7.36 -2.76
N GLU A 43 -2.36 8.10 -2.97
CA GLU A 43 -2.42 9.43 -3.58
C GLU A 43 -3.06 9.38 -4.98
N ALA A 44 -2.70 8.40 -5.82
CA ALA A 44 -3.30 8.24 -7.13
C ALA A 44 -4.82 8.00 -7.06
N LEU A 45 -5.26 7.16 -6.12
CA LEU A 45 -6.69 6.88 -5.88
C LEU A 45 -7.45 8.12 -5.38
N ASP A 46 -6.84 8.95 -4.53
CA ASP A 46 -7.46 10.17 -4.01
C ASP A 46 -7.69 11.24 -5.11
N TYR A 47 -6.78 11.30 -6.09
CA TYR A 47 -6.89 12.21 -7.24
C TYR A 47 -7.77 11.66 -8.38
N CYS A 48 -8.00 10.35 -8.45
CA CYS A 48 -8.81 9.76 -9.51
C CYS A 48 -10.30 10.09 -9.32
N GLU A 49 -11.02 10.22 -10.44
CA GLU A 49 -12.47 10.10 -10.39
C GLU A 49 -12.87 8.64 -10.06
N ASP A 50 -13.88 8.51 -9.21
CA ASP A 50 -14.43 7.23 -8.81
C ASP A 50 -14.88 6.42 -10.04
N GLY A 51 -14.40 5.18 -10.16
CA GLY A 51 -14.70 4.30 -11.30
C GLY A 51 -13.88 4.53 -12.57
N SER A 52 -12.96 5.50 -12.60
CA SER A 52 -12.02 5.68 -13.72
C SER A 52 -11.11 4.46 -13.93
N GLU A 53 -10.62 4.27 -15.15
CA GLU A 53 -9.71 3.15 -15.44
C GLU A 53 -8.41 3.24 -14.61
N LEU A 54 -7.92 4.46 -14.35
CA LEU A 54 -6.74 4.67 -13.53
C LEU A 54 -7.01 4.32 -12.07
N ALA A 55 -8.18 4.67 -11.52
CA ALA A 55 -8.59 4.24 -10.18
C ALA A 55 -8.62 2.72 -10.08
N LYS A 56 -9.20 2.04 -11.07
CA LYS A 56 -9.24 0.56 -11.11
C LYS A 56 -7.83 -0.03 -11.12
N LYS A 57 -6.96 0.44 -12.01
CA LYS A 57 -5.56 -0.02 -12.10
C LYS A 57 -4.77 0.24 -10.81
N ALA A 58 -4.94 1.42 -10.21
CA ALA A 58 -4.30 1.77 -8.95
C ALA A 58 -4.79 0.87 -7.80
N GLN A 59 -6.10 0.62 -7.74
CA GLN A 59 -6.71 -0.25 -6.75
C GLN A 59 -6.29 -1.72 -6.92
N GLU A 60 -6.26 -2.21 -8.17
CA GLU A 60 -5.79 -3.56 -8.48
C GLU A 60 -4.34 -3.75 -8.02
N LYS A 61 -3.46 -2.81 -8.39
CA LYS A 61 -2.05 -2.86 -7.95
C LYS A 61 -1.90 -2.74 -6.44
N PHE A 62 -2.71 -1.90 -5.80
CA PHE A 62 -2.73 -1.80 -4.35
C PHE A 62 -3.13 -3.14 -3.72
N ASN A 63 -4.20 -3.77 -4.20
CA ASN A 63 -4.67 -5.06 -3.71
C ASN A 63 -3.65 -6.18 -3.94
N GLU A 64 -2.96 -6.20 -5.09
CA GLU A 64 -1.87 -7.14 -5.36
C GLU A 64 -0.75 -7.02 -4.31
N LEU A 65 -0.32 -5.80 -3.98
CA LEU A 65 0.68 -5.58 -2.93
C LEU A 65 0.18 -6.03 -1.56
N ILE A 66 -1.05 -5.68 -1.19
CA ILE A 66 -1.65 -6.12 0.08
C ILE A 66 -1.67 -7.65 0.17
N LYS A 67 -2.04 -8.33 -0.92
CA LYS A 67 -2.04 -9.80 -0.98
C LYS A 67 -0.62 -10.35 -0.80
N GLU A 68 0.38 -9.78 -1.47
CA GLU A 68 1.79 -10.18 -1.29
C GLU A 68 2.25 -9.97 0.17
N GLY A 69 1.86 -8.86 0.79
CA GLY A 69 2.12 -8.58 2.20
C GLY A 69 1.46 -9.58 3.15
N GLN A 70 0.22 -10.01 2.86
CA GLN A 70 -0.48 -11.05 3.61
C GLN A 70 0.20 -12.42 3.48
N GLU A 71 0.71 -12.77 2.30
CA GLU A 71 1.48 -14.02 2.12
C GLU A 71 2.77 -14.00 2.94
N LYS A 72 3.49 -12.87 2.96
CA LYS A 72 4.67 -12.69 3.81
C LYS A 72 4.33 -12.73 5.31
N LEU A 73 3.15 -12.25 5.71
CA LEU A 73 2.67 -12.38 7.09
C LEU A 73 2.46 -13.84 7.48
N LYS A 74 1.86 -14.65 6.60
CA LYS A 74 1.69 -16.09 6.83
C LYS A 74 3.04 -16.79 6.92
N GLU A 75 3.99 -16.44 6.05
CA GLU A 75 5.35 -16.97 6.11
C GLU A 75 6.00 -16.67 7.47
N ALA A 76 5.80 -15.45 8.00
CA ALA A 76 6.27 -15.10 9.33
C ALA A 76 5.60 -15.93 10.44
N ASP A 77 4.30 -16.22 10.33
CA ASP A 77 3.60 -17.10 11.28
C ASP A 77 4.16 -18.53 11.25
N GLU A 78 4.42 -19.07 10.05
CA GLU A 78 5.02 -20.39 9.88
C GLU A 78 6.42 -20.44 10.50
N MET A 79 7.23 -19.39 10.33
CA MET A 79 8.53 -19.27 11.00
C MET A 79 8.39 -19.29 12.53
N VAL A 80 7.36 -18.65 13.10
CA VAL A 80 7.09 -18.72 14.56
C VAL A 80 6.77 -20.15 14.98
N LEU A 81 5.92 -20.84 14.23
CA LEU A 81 5.53 -22.24 14.52
C LEU A 81 6.71 -23.20 14.43
N ASN A 82 7.64 -22.96 13.50
CA ASN A 82 8.86 -23.74 13.33
C ASN A 82 9.96 -23.40 14.36
N GLY A 83 9.71 -22.48 15.29
CA GLY A 83 10.66 -22.05 16.31
C GLY A 83 11.68 -21.00 15.85
N GLU A 84 11.58 -20.52 14.61
CA GLU A 84 12.46 -19.51 14.00
C GLU A 84 12.05 -18.07 14.36
N LYS A 85 11.79 -17.82 15.65
CA LYS A 85 11.21 -16.55 16.15
C LYS A 85 12.02 -15.31 15.78
N GLU A 86 13.35 -15.38 15.74
CA GLU A 86 14.19 -14.23 15.39
C GLU A 86 14.10 -13.87 13.89
N LYS A 87 13.97 -14.88 13.02
CA LYS A 87 13.71 -14.66 11.58
C LYS A 87 12.32 -14.09 11.37
N ALA A 88 11.32 -14.66 12.06
CA ALA A 88 9.95 -14.14 12.04
C ALA A 88 9.88 -12.67 12.46
N LYS A 89 10.54 -12.30 13.58
CA LYS A 89 10.61 -10.89 14.03
C LYS A 89 11.26 -9.98 12.99
N THR A 90 12.31 -10.43 12.33
CA THR A 90 13.00 -9.66 11.29
C THR A 90 12.08 -9.42 10.09
N LEU A 91 11.37 -10.47 9.66
CA LEU A 91 10.38 -10.38 8.58
C LEU A 91 9.21 -9.47 8.96
N LEU A 92 8.63 -9.63 10.15
CA LEU A 92 7.53 -8.79 10.64
C LEU A 92 7.93 -7.31 10.75
N LYS A 93 9.15 -6.98 11.20
CA LYS A 93 9.64 -5.59 11.20
C LYS A 93 9.67 -5.01 9.79
N LYS A 94 10.14 -5.81 8.83
CA LYS A 94 10.20 -5.40 7.43
C LYS A 94 8.79 -5.17 6.87
N ILE A 95 7.87 -6.10 7.09
CA ILE A 95 6.47 -5.97 6.66
C ILE A 95 5.83 -4.73 7.30
N ALA A 96 6.00 -4.52 8.61
CA ALA A 96 5.44 -3.35 9.31
C ALA A 96 5.95 -2.01 8.75
N GLY A 97 7.20 -1.97 8.28
CA GLY A 97 7.79 -0.82 7.60
C GLY A 97 7.28 -0.65 6.17
N ASP A 98 7.39 -1.71 5.37
CA ASP A 98 7.04 -1.75 3.94
C ASP A 98 5.53 -1.50 3.71
N PHE A 99 4.68 -1.95 4.62
CA PHE A 99 3.21 -1.85 4.53
C PHE A 99 2.61 -0.87 5.54
N LYS A 100 3.42 0.09 6.01
CA LYS A 100 3.00 1.07 7.02
C LYS A 100 1.74 1.83 6.61
N GLY A 101 0.76 1.86 7.51
CA GLY A 101 -0.52 2.54 7.27
C GLY A 101 -1.56 1.69 6.54
N THR A 102 -1.25 0.42 6.27
CA THR A 102 -2.21 -0.57 5.76
C THR A 102 -2.54 -1.61 6.83
N GLU A 103 -3.60 -2.39 6.62
CA GLU A 103 -4.01 -3.47 7.54
C GLU A 103 -2.88 -4.49 7.76
N VAL A 104 -2.15 -4.84 6.69
CA VAL A 104 -0.99 -5.75 6.76
C VAL A 104 0.10 -5.20 7.68
N GLY A 105 0.43 -3.91 7.55
CA GLY A 105 1.44 -3.28 8.40
C GLY A 105 1.03 -3.23 9.88
N VAL A 106 -0.26 -2.98 10.14
CA VAL A 106 -0.82 -2.97 11.51
C VAL A 106 -0.80 -4.37 12.12
N GLU A 107 -1.19 -5.39 11.36
CA GLU A 107 -1.15 -6.78 11.83
C GLU A 107 0.29 -7.25 12.09
N ALA A 108 1.24 -6.87 11.22
CA ALA A 108 2.65 -7.17 11.41
C ALA A 108 3.19 -6.58 12.73
N ASP A 109 2.89 -5.31 13.01
CA ASP A 109 3.28 -4.64 14.26
C ASP A 109 2.65 -5.28 15.50
N LYS A 110 1.38 -5.69 15.40
CA LYS A 110 0.68 -6.41 16.47
C LYS A 110 1.37 -7.73 16.78
N LYS A 111 1.61 -8.58 15.77
CA LYS A 111 2.31 -9.86 15.94
C LYS A 111 3.73 -9.68 16.46
N LEU A 112 4.44 -8.64 16.01
CA LEU A 112 5.76 -8.31 16.52
C LEU A 112 5.75 -8.02 18.03
N LYS A 113 4.70 -7.34 18.53
CA LYS A 113 4.52 -7.07 19.96
C LYS A 113 4.17 -8.32 20.75
N GLU A 114 3.41 -9.24 20.19
CA GLU A 114 3.07 -10.53 20.83
C GLU A 114 4.26 -11.50 20.91
N LEU A 115 5.25 -11.33 20.03
CA LEU A 115 6.50 -12.11 20.02
C LEU A 115 7.62 -11.53 20.91
N LYS A 116 7.40 -10.39 21.56
CA LYS A 116 8.33 -9.81 22.55
C LYS A 116 8.21 -10.50 23.89
#